data_AF-A0A9D2JXX7-F1
#
_entry.id   AF-A0A9D2JXX7-F1
#
_cell.length_a   1.000
_cell.length_b   1.000
_cell.length_c   1.000
_cell.angle_alpha   90.00
_cell.angle_beta   90.00
_cell.angle_gamma   90.00
#
_symmetry.space_group_name_H-M   'P 1'
#
loop_
_entity.id
_entity.type
_entity.pdbx_description
1 polymer ?
#
loop_
_entity_poly.entity_id
_entity_poly.type
_entity_poly.pdbx_seq_one_letter_code
_entity_poly.pdbx_strand_id
1 'polypeptide(L)'
;MGKRDNTWLNRLGKFGLIWIVLILGACGKSEHADSASGESIQEIGILLSAEHSALTSAQKGFIEELERNDFVDGENVAINVLNAQGSSGNLHDMAQQLADESDLLLGISTSAAQALASVTDDIPILFTATTDPKGAGLIESVDAPGGNITGTSDMVPFEEQIELLISIIPESEKIGIIFNSSEPNSQVQADLAAEAIEMSNREAVIMTVTNTNDVQQVAERLLSEVDALYIPTDNTLSSAATTVGELAIEHQIPIVAGSIDHTADGGLATYGIDYYSLGQQTGKMAIDILKNETLPMDIPVETAEELELFVNEEMAESLGIDPKTIQIEE
;
A
#
# COMPACT_ATOMS: atom_id res chain seq x y z
N MET A 1 -65.22 32.71 -10.92
CA MET A 1 -64.99 33.06 -12.33
C MET A 1 -64.15 31.93 -12.94
N GLY A 2 -64.56 31.33 -14.07
CA GLY A 2 -63.98 30.06 -14.60
C GLY A 2 -64.58 28.81 -13.91
N LYS A 3 -65.29 27.84 -14.53
CA LYS A 3 -65.15 27.06 -15.81
C LYS A 3 -63.93 26.11 -15.78
N ARG A 4 -64.04 24.78 -15.97
CA ARG A 4 -65.15 23.79 -16.20
C ARG A 4 -64.76 22.48 -15.43
N ASP A 5 -65.62 21.52 -15.04
CA ASP A 5 -66.50 20.62 -15.82
C ASP A 5 -65.77 19.94 -17.02
N ASN A 6 -65.99 18.71 -17.47
CA ASN A 6 -66.66 17.48 -16.99
C ASN A 6 -66.09 16.33 -17.87
N THR A 7 -66.17 15.01 -17.60
CA THR A 7 -66.98 14.20 -16.66
C THR A 7 -66.23 12.89 -16.34
N TRP A 8 -66.63 12.14 -15.31
CA TRP A 8 -66.42 10.68 -15.20
C TRP A 8 -67.77 9.94 -15.39
N LEU A 9 -67.72 8.62 -15.64
CA LEU A 9 -68.81 7.63 -15.70
C LEU A 9 -69.66 7.49 -16.98
N ASN A 10 -69.87 6.20 -17.31
CA ASN A 10 -70.77 5.54 -18.29
C ASN A 10 -70.08 5.07 -19.61
N ARG A 11 -70.31 3.86 -20.12
CA ARG A 11 -71.13 2.72 -19.63
C ARG A 11 -70.77 1.41 -20.38
N LEU A 12 -70.89 0.29 -19.66
CA LEU A 12 -71.25 -1.08 -20.12
C LEU A 12 -71.43 -1.34 -21.64
N GLY A 13 -70.62 -2.26 -22.19
CA GLY A 13 -71.18 -3.58 -22.57
C GLY A 13 -71.13 -4.09 -24.03
N LYS A 14 -70.46 -5.25 -24.16
CA LYS A 14 -70.76 -6.43 -25.03
C LYS A 14 -70.10 -6.56 -26.42
N PHE A 15 -69.80 -7.84 -26.72
CA PHE A 15 -69.37 -8.45 -27.99
C PHE A 15 -68.00 -7.95 -28.52
N GLY A 16 -66.98 -8.78 -28.79
CA GLY A 16 -66.82 -10.23 -28.63
C GLY A 16 -66.37 -10.89 -29.94
N LEU A 17 -65.18 -11.50 -29.95
CA LEU A 17 -64.86 -12.65 -30.81
C LEU A 17 -63.64 -13.40 -30.25
N ILE A 18 -63.69 -14.72 -30.30
CA ILE A 18 -62.61 -15.64 -29.90
C ILE A 18 -61.76 -15.94 -31.13
N TRP A 19 -60.43 -15.95 -30.99
CA TRP A 19 -59.55 -16.64 -31.92
C TRP A 19 -58.66 -17.62 -31.17
N ILE A 20 -58.91 -18.91 -31.43
CA ILE A 20 -58.08 -20.03 -31.00
C ILE A 20 -56.96 -20.20 -32.03
N VAL A 21 -55.72 -20.32 -31.58
CA VAL A 21 -54.61 -20.80 -32.41
C VAL A 21 -54.17 -22.16 -31.87
N LEU A 22 -54.04 -23.13 -32.78
CA LEU A 22 -53.79 -24.54 -32.47
C LEU A 22 -52.32 -24.78 -32.08
N ILE A 23 -52.14 -25.61 -31.07
CA ILE A 23 -50.86 -26.27 -30.78
C ILE A 23 -50.72 -27.45 -31.75
N LEU A 24 -49.63 -27.47 -32.51
CA LEU A 24 -49.12 -28.66 -33.19
C LEU A 24 -47.67 -28.87 -32.76
N GLY A 25 -47.44 -29.92 -31.98
CA GLY A 25 -46.08 -30.30 -31.57
C GLY A 25 -45.32 -30.95 -32.72
N ALA A 26 -44.06 -30.56 -32.89
CA ALA A 26 -43.09 -31.28 -33.69
C ALA A 26 -41.93 -31.68 -32.77
N CYS A 27 -41.64 -32.98 -32.67
CA CYS A 27 -40.48 -33.47 -31.93
C CYS A 27 -39.19 -33.06 -32.67
N GLY A 28 -38.47 -32.09 -32.10
CA GLY A 28 -37.07 -31.80 -32.39
C GLY A 28 -36.24 -32.13 -31.16
N LYS A 29 -35.03 -32.67 -31.35
CA LYS A 29 -34.13 -33.04 -30.25
C LYS A 29 -33.93 -31.86 -29.30
N SER A 30 -34.11 -32.09 -28.01
CA SER A 30 -33.61 -31.21 -26.96
C SER A 30 -32.09 -31.33 -26.92
N GLU A 31 -31.39 -30.42 -27.60
CA GLU A 31 -30.04 -30.05 -27.16
C GLU A 31 -30.20 -29.47 -25.74
N HIS A 32 -29.49 -30.04 -24.77
CA HIS A 32 -29.24 -29.32 -23.54
C HIS A 32 -28.40 -28.10 -23.91
N ALA A 33 -29.02 -26.93 -23.84
CA ALA A 33 -28.25 -25.74 -23.56
C ALA A 33 -27.72 -25.95 -22.14
N ASP A 34 -26.44 -26.33 -22.03
CA ASP A 34 -25.70 -26.18 -20.78
C ASP A 34 -25.83 -24.71 -20.41
N SER A 35 -26.56 -24.45 -19.32
CA SER A 35 -26.53 -23.14 -18.69
C SER A 35 -25.10 -22.95 -18.22
N ALA A 36 -24.35 -22.07 -18.91
CA ALA A 36 -23.10 -21.57 -18.37
C ALA A 36 -23.40 -21.13 -16.94
N SER A 37 -22.71 -21.75 -15.98
CA SER A 37 -22.59 -21.19 -14.64
C SER A 37 -22.03 -19.79 -14.83
N GLY A 38 -22.81 -18.76 -14.48
CA GLY A 38 -22.23 -17.45 -14.26
C GLY A 38 -21.27 -17.62 -13.11
N GLU A 39 -19.98 -17.61 -13.39
CA GLU A 39 -18.95 -17.51 -12.38
C GLU A 39 -19.25 -16.24 -11.58
N SER A 40 -19.28 -16.37 -10.25
CA SER A 40 -19.30 -15.21 -9.38
C SER A 40 -18.04 -14.41 -9.65
N ILE A 41 -18.20 -13.12 -9.96
CA ILE A 41 -17.07 -12.19 -10.04
C ILE A 41 -16.35 -12.25 -8.71
N GLN A 42 -15.02 -12.39 -8.75
CA GLN A 42 -14.21 -12.51 -7.56
C GLN A 42 -13.92 -11.11 -7.01
N GLU A 43 -14.24 -10.89 -5.75
CA GLU A 43 -14.15 -9.57 -5.11
C GLU A 43 -12.82 -9.43 -4.37
N ILE A 44 -12.06 -8.38 -4.65
CA ILE A 44 -10.74 -8.11 -4.08
C ILE A 44 -10.78 -6.79 -3.30
N GLY A 45 -10.63 -6.86 -1.98
CA GLY A 45 -10.62 -5.69 -1.12
C GLY A 45 -9.21 -5.18 -0.85
N ILE A 46 -8.94 -3.90 -1.13
CA ILE A 46 -7.63 -3.28 -0.90
C ILE A 46 -7.78 -2.16 0.15
N LEU A 47 -7.02 -2.26 1.25
CA LEU A 47 -6.96 -1.25 2.30
C LEU A 47 -5.59 -0.56 2.32
N LEU A 48 -5.59 0.76 2.12
CA LEU A 48 -4.43 1.63 2.35
C LEU A 48 -4.59 2.33 3.70
N SER A 49 -3.50 2.48 4.48
CA SER A 49 -3.55 3.25 5.73
C SER A 49 -3.48 4.77 5.51
N ALA A 50 -2.73 5.21 4.50
CA ALA A 50 -2.43 6.60 4.21
C ALA A 50 -2.35 6.87 2.69
N GLU A 51 -2.25 8.14 2.30
CA GLU A 51 -2.07 8.57 0.91
C GLU A 51 -0.64 9.10 0.76
N HIS A 52 0.23 8.34 0.08
CA HIS A 52 1.55 8.76 -0.38
C HIS A 52 2.02 7.87 -1.54
N SER A 53 3.07 8.32 -2.23
CA SER A 53 3.66 7.70 -3.41
C SER A 53 3.89 6.19 -3.22
N ALA A 54 4.65 5.76 -2.22
CA ALA A 54 4.99 4.35 -2.01
C ALA A 54 3.76 3.41 -1.94
N LEU A 55 2.71 3.75 -1.17
CA LEU A 55 1.53 2.88 -1.07
C LEU A 55 0.72 2.86 -2.37
N THR A 56 0.63 3.98 -3.07
CA THR A 56 -0.08 4.07 -4.36
C THR A 56 0.70 3.41 -5.50
N SER A 57 2.04 3.44 -5.46
CA SER A 57 2.94 2.66 -6.31
C SER A 57 2.73 1.16 -6.11
N ALA A 58 2.71 0.67 -4.86
CA ALA A 58 2.43 -0.73 -4.55
C ALA A 58 1.02 -1.18 -5.00
N GLN A 59 0.00 -0.35 -4.73
CA GLN A 59 -1.36 -0.61 -5.21
C GLN A 59 -1.41 -0.73 -6.73
N LYS A 60 -0.77 0.20 -7.44
CA LYS A 60 -0.72 0.21 -8.90
C LYS A 60 0.02 -1.01 -9.45
N GLY A 61 1.16 -1.38 -8.85
CA GLY A 61 1.92 -2.57 -9.23
C GLY A 61 1.11 -3.85 -9.09
N PHE A 62 0.37 -3.97 -7.98
CA PHE A 62 -0.53 -5.09 -7.72
C PHE A 62 -1.65 -5.19 -8.77
N ILE A 63 -2.38 -4.09 -9.01
CA ILE A 63 -3.50 -4.07 -9.96
C ILE A 63 -3.03 -4.32 -11.41
N GLU A 64 -1.92 -3.72 -11.83
CA GLU A 64 -1.40 -3.95 -13.19
C GLU A 64 -0.87 -5.38 -13.38
N GLU A 65 -0.37 -6.05 -12.33
CA GLU A 65 0.04 -7.45 -12.43
C GLU A 65 -1.15 -8.41 -12.49
N LEU A 66 -2.25 -8.11 -11.77
CA LEU A 66 -3.53 -8.80 -11.95
C LEU A 66 -4.02 -8.67 -13.40
N GLU A 67 -4.05 -7.44 -13.94
CA GLU A 67 -4.51 -7.16 -15.31
C GLU A 67 -3.72 -7.97 -16.36
N ARG A 68 -2.38 -8.06 -16.20
CA ARG A 68 -1.50 -8.83 -17.09
C ARG A 68 -1.73 -10.34 -17.06
N ASN A 69 -2.36 -10.86 -16.02
CA ASN A 69 -2.60 -12.28 -15.81
C ASN A 69 -4.08 -12.69 -15.99
N ASP A 70 -4.81 -11.86 -16.74
CA ASP A 70 -6.23 -11.98 -17.09
C ASP A 70 -7.21 -11.74 -15.91
N PHE A 71 -6.83 -10.98 -14.88
CA PHE A 71 -7.74 -10.52 -13.81
C PHE A 71 -8.02 -9.02 -13.98
N VAL A 72 -9.12 -8.69 -14.65
CA VAL A 72 -9.47 -7.32 -15.08
C VAL A 72 -10.68 -6.80 -14.30
N ASP A 73 -10.50 -5.67 -13.64
CA ASP A 73 -11.53 -5.00 -12.83
C ASP A 73 -12.75 -4.60 -13.68
N GLY A 74 -13.94 -4.96 -13.20
CA GLY A 74 -15.21 -4.75 -13.88
C GLY A 74 -15.51 -5.72 -15.03
N GLU A 75 -14.59 -6.63 -15.37
CA GLU A 75 -14.83 -7.71 -16.35
C GLU A 75 -14.98 -9.08 -15.70
N ASN A 76 -13.99 -9.52 -14.91
CA ASN A 76 -14.02 -10.83 -14.22
C ASN A 76 -13.57 -10.80 -12.75
N VAL A 77 -12.96 -9.70 -12.29
CA VAL A 77 -12.83 -9.36 -10.87
C VAL A 77 -13.51 -8.01 -10.59
N ALA A 78 -13.75 -7.74 -9.32
CA ALA A 78 -14.15 -6.42 -8.83
C ALA A 78 -13.18 -5.98 -7.73
N ILE A 79 -12.57 -4.80 -7.87
CA ILE A 79 -11.54 -4.31 -6.96
C ILE A 79 -12.08 -3.14 -6.13
N ASN A 80 -12.29 -3.38 -4.84
CA ASN A 80 -12.83 -2.41 -3.89
C ASN A 80 -11.70 -1.79 -3.06
N VAL A 81 -11.38 -0.51 -3.33
CA VAL A 81 -10.27 0.20 -2.67
C VAL A 81 -10.79 1.16 -1.61
N LEU A 82 -10.27 1.06 -0.39
CA LEU A 82 -10.48 2.04 0.68
C LEU A 82 -9.13 2.59 1.18
N ASN A 83 -9.07 3.90 1.45
CA ASN A 83 -7.92 4.54 2.09
C ASN A 83 -8.36 5.18 3.42
N ALA A 84 -7.69 4.83 4.51
CA ALA A 84 -7.96 5.36 5.84
C ALA A 84 -7.46 6.79 6.06
N GLN A 85 -6.66 7.36 5.14
CA GLN A 85 -6.18 8.74 5.15
C GLN A 85 -5.39 9.11 6.42
N GLY A 86 -4.58 8.19 6.93
CA GLY A 86 -3.83 8.32 8.19
C GLY A 86 -4.69 8.21 9.45
N SER A 87 -6.00 7.99 9.33
CA SER A 87 -6.90 7.82 10.48
C SER A 87 -6.93 6.38 10.96
N SER A 88 -6.21 6.09 12.04
CA SER A 88 -6.29 4.78 12.73
C SER A 88 -7.71 4.44 13.21
N GLY A 89 -8.56 5.44 13.44
CA GLY A 89 -9.97 5.25 13.76
C GLY A 89 -10.83 4.78 12.59
N ASN A 90 -10.39 4.98 11.33
CA ASN A 90 -11.12 4.52 10.14
C ASN A 90 -10.76 3.08 9.76
N LEU A 91 -9.53 2.64 10.07
CA LEU A 91 -8.97 1.37 9.62
C LEU A 91 -9.85 0.15 9.94
N HIS A 92 -10.39 0.05 11.16
CA HIS A 92 -11.20 -1.11 11.57
C HIS A 92 -12.56 -1.18 10.86
N ASP A 93 -13.28 -0.05 10.76
CA ASP A 93 -14.58 0.00 10.09
C ASP A 93 -14.42 -0.28 8.58
N MET A 94 -13.36 0.23 7.95
CA MET A 94 -13.02 -0.05 6.55
C MET A 94 -12.59 -1.51 6.32
N ALA A 95 -11.81 -2.09 7.24
CA ALA A 95 -11.42 -3.49 7.18
C ALA A 95 -12.65 -4.41 7.28
N GLN A 96 -13.58 -4.14 8.20
CA GLN A 96 -14.84 -4.90 8.30
C GLN A 96 -15.66 -4.79 7.02
N GLN A 97 -15.78 -3.59 6.44
CA GLN A 97 -16.51 -3.41 5.18
C GLN A 97 -15.92 -4.27 4.04
N LEU A 98 -14.60 -4.28 3.89
CA LEU A 98 -13.94 -5.10 2.86
C LEU A 98 -14.08 -6.60 3.14
N ALA A 99 -13.94 -7.03 4.40
CA ALA A 99 -14.09 -8.43 4.78
C ALA A 99 -15.52 -8.99 4.62
N ASP A 100 -16.55 -8.13 4.71
CA ASP A 100 -17.94 -8.55 4.46
C ASP A 100 -18.23 -8.80 2.96
N GLU A 101 -17.38 -8.29 2.05
CA GLU A 101 -17.64 -8.24 0.60
C GLU A 101 -16.58 -8.97 -0.26
N SER A 102 -15.39 -9.30 0.26
CA SER A 102 -14.23 -9.78 -0.55
C SER A 102 -13.88 -11.26 -0.38
N ASP A 103 -13.42 -11.89 -1.47
CA ASP A 103 -12.82 -13.24 -1.50
C ASP A 103 -11.32 -13.22 -1.20
N LEU A 104 -10.64 -12.10 -1.46
CA LEU A 104 -9.23 -11.84 -1.15
C LEU A 104 -9.08 -10.42 -0.61
N LEU A 105 -8.22 -10.25 0.40
CA LEU A 105 -7.92 -8.96 1.00
C LEU A 105 -6.43 -8.61 0.81
N LEU A 106 -6.14 -7.33 0.55
CA LEU A 106 -4.79 -6.78 0.50
C LEU A 106 -4.64 -5.62 1.50
N GLY A 107 -3.77 -5.80 2.49
CA GLY A 107 -3.32 -4.74 3.38
C GLY A 107 -2.07 -4.07 2.82
N ILE A 108 -2.19 -2.80 2.41
CA ILE A 108 -1.05 -1.98 2.00
C ILE A 108 -0.64 -1.13 3.20
N SER A 109 0.56 -1.39 3.74
CA SER A 109 1.10 -1.01 5.06
C SER A 109 0.75 -1.94 6.22
N THR A 110 1.68 -2.02 7.19
CA THR A 110 1.55 -2.81 8.44
C THR A 110 0.21 -2.60 9.16
N SER A 111 -0.24 -1.35 9.30
CA SER A 111 -1.46 -1.02 10.06
C SER A 111 -2.74 -1.41 9.30
N ALA A 112 -2.72 -1.38 7.96
CA ALA A 112 -3.82 -1.88 7.15
C ALA A 112 -3.90 -3.42 7.22
N ALA A 113 -2.77 -4.12 7.11
CA ALA A 113 -2.71 -5.56 7.26
C ALA A 113 -3.20 -6.02 8.65
N GLN A 114 -2.79 -5.33 9.72
CA GLN A 114 -3.28 -5.58 11.08
C GLN A 114 -4.79 -5.33 11.24
N ALA A 115 -5.33 -4.30 10.57
CA ALA A 115 -6.77 -4.03 10.62
C ALA A 115 -7.58 -5.15 9.96
N LEU A 116 -7.15 -5.64 8.79
CA LEU A 116 -7.76 -6.79 8.11
C LEU A 116 -7.65 -8.07 8.95
N ALA A 117 -6.47 -8.35 9.49
CA ALA A 117 -6.24 -9.49 10.39
C ALA A 117 -7.09 -9.44 11.68
N SER A 118 -7.55 -8.24 12.09
CA SER A 118 -8.39 -8.08 13.29
C SER A 118 -9.87 -8.43 13.07
N VAL A 119 -10.33 -8.54 11.82
CA VAL A 119 -11.74 -8.77 11.47
C VAL A 119 -12.01 -10.14 10.84
N THR A 120 -10.99 -10.85 10.34
CA THR A 120 -11.15 -12.19 9.74
C THR A 120 -9.90 -13.06 9.86
N ASP A 121 -10.10 -14.32 10.25
CA ASP A 121 -9.13 -15.43 10.19
C ASP A 121 -9.47 -16.47 9.10
N ASP A 122 -10.59 -16.29 8.38
CA ASP A 122 -11.09 -17.19 7.33
C ASP A 122 -10.68 -16.74 5.90
N ILE A 123 -10.69 -15.43 5.62
CA ILE A 123 -10.45 -14.89 4.26
C ILE A 123 -8.94 -14.77 4.01
N PRO A 124 -8.41 -15.17 2.83
CA PRO A 124 -7.02 -14.91 2.47
C PRO A 124 -6.65 -13.42 2.55
N ILE A 125 -5.58 -13.10 3.29
CA ILE A 125 -5.02 -11.76 3.41
C ILE A 125 -3.61 -11.78 2.83
N LEU A 126 -3.38 -10.94 1.82
CA LEU A 126 -2.04 -10.52 1.43
C LEU A 126 -1.67 -9.22 2.16
N PHE A 127 -0.39 -9.06 2.45
CA PHE A 127 0.18 -7.76 2.81
C PHE A 127 1.26 -7.33 1.83
N THR A 128 1.46 -6.02 1.72
CA THR A 128 2.66 -5.41 1.14
C THR A 128 2.98 -4.12 1.91
N ALA A 129 4.15 -3.52 1.66
CA ALA A 129 4.64 -2.36 2.43
C ALA A 129 4.66 -2.62 3.96
N THR A 130 5.03 -3.84 4.36
CA THR A 130 4.97 -4.28 5.76
C THR A 130 6.34 -4.74 6.25
N THR A 131 6.97 -3.93 7.11
CA THR A 131 8.39 -4.10 7.45
C THR A 131 8.67 -5.36 8.27
N ASP A 132 8.11 -5.45 9.48
CA ASP A 132 8.22 -6.66 10.31
C ASP A 132 6.85 -7.33 10.49
N PRO A 133 6.38 -8.14 9.53
CA PRO A 133 5.09 -8.82 9.63
C PRO A 133 5.03 -9.78 10.83
N LYS A 134 6.17 -10.29 11.29
CA LYS A 134 6.23 -11.18 12.45
C LYS A 134 6.11 -10.41 13.76
N GLY A 135 6.84 -9.32 13.94
CA GLY A 135 6.71 -8.40 15.08
C GLY A 135 5.34 -7.72 15.12
N ALA A 136 4.73 -7.46 13.96
CA ALA A 136 3.36 -6.99 13.82
C ALA A 136 2.30 -8.05 14.20
N GLY A 137 2.69 -9.31 14.40
CA GLY A 137 1.79 -10.42 14.77
C GLY A 137 0.94 -10.97 13.63
N LEU A 138 1.33 -10.72 12.36
CA LEU A 138 0.60 -11.18 11.17
C LEU A 138 0.96 -12.62 10.78
N ILE A 139 2.17 -13.09 11.11
CA ILE A 139 2.69 -14.40 10.69
C ILE A 139 3.47 -15.09 11.81
N GLU A 140 3.57 -16.42 11.78
CA GLU A 140 4.47 -17.20 12.66
C GLU A 140 5.94 -17.06 12.24
N SER A 141 6.21 -17.16 10.94
CA SER A 141 7.55 -17.07 10.35
C SER A 141 7.51 -16.74 8.85
N VAL A 142 8.65 -16.34 8.30
CA VAL A 142 8.79 -16.02 6.86
C VAL A 142 8.60 -17.26 5.99
N ASP A 143 9.29 -18.36 6.31
CA ASP A 143 9.22 -19.63 5.54
C ASP A 143 7.87 -20.36 5.68
N ALA A 144 7.12 -20.09 6.74
CA ALA A 144 5.84 -20.70 7.06
C ALA A 144 4.97 -19.68 7.82
N PRO A 145 4.05 -18.97 7.13
CA PRO A 145 3.24 -17.92 7.76
C PRO A 145 2.24 -18.45 8.79
N GLY A 146 1.75 -19.68 8.57
CA GLY A 146 0.97 -20.46 9.55
C GLY A 146 -0.55 -20.27 9.54
N GLY A 147 -1.09 -19.33 8.75
CA GLY A 147 -2.53 -19.01 8.73
C GLY A 147 -3.04 -18.51 7.38
N ASN A 148 -4.09 -17.68 7.40
CA ASN A 148 -4.70 -17.04 6.23
C ASN A 148 -3.90 -15.85 5.68
N ILE A 149 -2.75 -15.51 6.28
CA ILE A 149 -1.98 -14.29 5.99
C ILE A 149 -0.61 -14.64 5.38
N THR A 150 -0.25 -13.99 4.27
CA THR A 150 1.10 -14.00 3.67
C THR A 150 1.34 -12.67 2.93
N GLY A 151 2.45 -12.48 2.23
CA GLY A 151 2.70 -11.26 1.46
C GLY A 151 4.16 -10.89 1.26
N THR A 152 4.40 -9.62 0.94
CA THR A 152 5.74 -9.07 0.74
C THR A 152 6.15 -8.11 1.87
N SER A 153 7.39 -8.26 2.35
CA SER A 153 8.02 -7.37 3.31
C SER A 153 8.85 -6.30 2.61
N ASP A 154 8.77 -5.07 3.15
CA ASP A 154 9.58 -3.93 2.70
C ASP A 154 10.84 -3.68 3.57
N MET A 155 11.26 -4.69 4.34
CA MET A 155 12.46 -4.61 5.18
C MET A 155 13.70 -4.35 4.33
N VAL A 156 14.23 -3.13 4.43
CA VAL A 156 15.43 -2.66 3.73
C VAL A 156 16.72 -2.90 4.54
N PRO A 157 17.88 -3.02 3.85
CA PRO A 157 19.20 -2.94 4.46
C PRO A 157 19.46 -1.54 5.03
N PHE A 158 19.06 -1.32 6.28
CA PHE A 158 19.18 -0.03 6.97
C PHE A 158 20.64 0.32 7.31
N GLU A 159 21.53 -0.65 7.52
CA GLU A 159 22.96 -0.40 7.78
C GLU A 159 23.57 0.28 6.55
N GLU A 160 23.33 -0.26 5.36
CA GLU A 160 23.77 0.27 4.06
C GLU A 160 23.16 1.65 3.75
N GLN A 161 21.93 1.94 4.20
CA GLN A 161 21.34 3.29 4.11
C GLN A 161 22.05 4.30 5.02
N ILE A 162 22.47 3.89 6.23
CA ILE A 162 23.24 4.74 7.14
C ILE A 162 24.68 4.92 6.64
N GLU A 163 25.31 3.88 6.09
CA GLU A 163 26.62 3.97 5.43
C GLU A 163 26.57 4.91 4.22
N LEU A 164 25.51 4.86 3.41
CA LEU A 164 25.25 5.81 2.33
C LEU A 164 25.14 7.25 2.84
N LEU A 165 24.37 7.49 3.91
CA LEU A 165 24.23 8.84 4.49
C LEU A 165 25.59 9.39 4.99
N ILE A 166 26.39 8.52 5.60
CA ILE A 166 27.75 8.85 6.07
C ILE A 166 28.73 9.06 4.90
N SER A 167 28.62 8.31 3.79
CA SER A 167 29.51 8.46 2.63
C SER A 167 29.26 9.79 1.89
N ILE A 168 28.00 10.25 1.88
CA ILE A 168 27.61 11.57 1.34
C ILE A 168 28.20 12.71 2.19
N ILE A 169 28.12 12.64 3.53
CA ILE A 169 28.71 13.63 4.45
C ILE A 169 29.66 12.96 5.46
N PRO A 170 30.93 12.67 5.09
CA PRO A 170 31.87 11.98 5.97
C PRO A 170 32.21 12.74 7.26
N GLU A 171 32.15 14.08 7.20
CA GLU A 171 32.46 14.98 8.33
C GLU A 171 31.26 15.22 9.28
N SER A 172 30.14 14.51 9.09
CA SER A 172 28.96 14.60 9.98
C SER A 172 29.31 14.12 11.40
N GLU A 173 28.94 14.91 12.42
CA GLU A 173 29.05 14.54 13.83
C GLU A 173 27.69 14.10 14.40
N LYS A 174 26.60 14.70 13.92
CA LYS A 174 25.22 14.49 14.37
C LYS A 174 24.31 14.07 13.23
N ILE A 175 23.66 12.92 13.35
CA ILE A 175 22.68 12.43 12.38
C ILE A 175 21.31 12.42 13.05
N GLY A 176 20.35 13.10 12.44
CA GLY A 176 18.97 13.13 12.88
C GLY A 176 18.21 11.87 12.49
N ILE A 177 17.26 11.45 13.33
CA ILE A 177 16.22 10.49 12.95
C ILE A 177 14.86 11.11 13.30
N ILE A 178 13.93 11.12 12.34
CA ILE A 178 12.54 11.52 12.58
C ILE A 178 11.57 10.42 12.15
N PHE A 179 10.62 10.08 13.03
CA PHE A 179 9.61 9.04 12.76
C PHE A 179 8.32 9.26 13.57
N ASN A 180 7.24 8.56 13.21
CA ASN A 180 6.02 8.52 13.99
C ASN A 180 6.10 7.48 15.12
N SER A 181 6.06 7.96 16.36
CA SER A 181 6.02 7.12 17.58
C SER A 181 4.79 6.19 17.70
N SER A 182 3.81 6.34 16.81
CA SER A 182 2.62 5.48 16.71
C SER A 182 2.75 4.37 15.65
N GLU A 183 3.85 4.32 14.90
CA GLU A 183 4.14 3.33 13.86
C GLU A 183 5.26 2.36 14.33
N PRO A 184 4.93 1.12 14.77
CA PRO A 184 5.92 0.20 15.32
C PRO A 184 7.03 -0.20 14.33
N ASN A 185 6.70 -0.27 13.03
CA ASN A 185 7.66 -0.46 11.93
C ASN A 185 8.74 0.63 11.92
N SER A 186 8.34 1.89 12.13
CA SER A 186 9.25 3.04 12.14
C SER A 186 10.11 3.07 13.41
N GLN A 187 9.54 2.71 14.57
CA GLN A 187 10.28 2.60 15.83
C GLN A 187 11.42 1.56 15.73
N VAL A 188 11.13 0.36 15.20
CA VAL A 188 12.15 -0.70 15.05
C VAL A 188 13.29 -0.25 14.15
N GLN A 189 12.99 0.37 13.01
CA GLN A 189 14.02 0.91 12.11
C GLN A 189 14.78 2.09 12.73
N ALA A 190 14.12 2.98 13.47
CA ALA A 190 14.75 4.12 14.12
C ALA A 190 15.74 3.68 15.22
N ASP A 191 15.39 2.65 16.00
CA ASP A 191 16.29 2.09 17.02
C ASP A 191 17.52 1.44 16.36
N LEU A 192 17.33 0.64 15.30
CA LEU A 192 18.42 0.00 14.56
C LEU A 192 19.32 1.00 13.83
N ALA A 193 18.74 2.04 13.22
CA ALA A 193 19.47 3.13 12.59
C ALA A 193 20.29 3.93 13.63
N ALA A 194 19.74 4.17 14.83
CA ALA A 194 20.47 4.82 15.91
C ALA A 194 21.68 3.98 16.37
N GLU A 195 21.52 2.66 16.51
CA GLU A 195 22.64 1.75 16.81
C GLU A 195 23.74 1.82 15.73
N ALA A 196 23.36 1.81 14.44
CA ALA A 196 24.31 1.94 13.33
C ALA A 196 25.06 3.29 13.32
N ILE A 197 24.34 4.41 13.55
CA ILE A 197 24.92 5.75 13.66
C ILE A 197 25.92 5.82 14.82
N GLU A 198 25.55 5.31 16.00
CA GLU A 198 26.42 5.31 17.19
C GLU A 198 27.67 4.43 17.00
N MET A 199 27.53 3.26 16.35
CA MET A 199 28.68 2.41 15.97
C MET A 199 29.66 3.12 15.03
N SER A 200 29.18 4.05 14.21
CA SER A 200 30.03 4.90 13.35
C SER A 200 30.80 5.99 14.10
N ASN A 201 30.61 6.12 15.43
CA ASN A 201 31.11 7.18 16.32
C ASN A 201 30.45 8.56 16.08
N ARG A 202 29.16 8.57 15.69
CA ARG A 202 28.32 9.77 15.55
C ARG A 202 27.23 9.82 16.60
N GLU A 203 26.66 11.00 16.84
CA GLU A 203 25.52 11.19 17.75
C GLU A 203 24.21 11.03 16.98
N ALA A 204 23.35 10.09 17.38
CA ALA A 204 21.99 9.95 16.89
C ALA A 204 21.04 10.93 17.61
N VAL A 205 20.44 11.86 16.89
CA VAL A 205 19.50 12.86 17.43
C VAL A 205 18.08 12.49 17.02
N ILE A 206 17.34 11.85 17.92
CA ILE A 206 16.02 11.30 17.64
C ILE A 206 14.91 12.30 18.01
N MET A 207 13.99 12.57 17.09
CA MET A 207 12.73 13.26 17.38
C MET A 207 11.52 12.49 16.81
N THR A 208 10.38 12.60 17.48
CA THR A 208 9.18 11.84 17.13
C THR A 208 7.99 12.75 16.83
N VAL A 209 7.20 12.38 15.83
CA VAL A 209 5.86 12.94 15.57
C VAL A 209 4.78 11.94 15.99
N THR A 210 3.51 12.36 15.86
CA THR A 210 2.34 11.47 15.98
C THR A 210 1.41 11.51 14.76
N ASN A 211 1.50 12.57 13.95
CA ASN A 211 0.66 12.83 12.78
C ASN A 211 1.31 13.91 11.90
N THR A 212 0.82 14.10 10.68
CA THR A 212 1.38 15.02 9.68
C THR A 212 1.39 16.50 10.09
N ASN A 213 0.48 16.96 10.97
CA ASN A 213 0.45 18.36 11.39
C ASN A 213 1.64 18.76 12.26
N ASP A 214 2.27 17.80 12.95
CA ASP A 214 3.43 18.04 13.81
C ASP A 214 4.74 18.09 12.99
N VAL A 215 4.77 17.49 11.80
CA VAL A 215 5.99 17.21 11.02
C VAL A 215 6.79 18.46 10.74
N GLN A 216 6.18 19.52 10.22
CA GLN A 216 6.91 20.74 9.83
C GLN A 216 7.71 21.32 11.01
N GLN A 217 7.09 21.47 12.18
CA GLN A 217 7.74 22.06 13.37
C GLN A 217 8.82 21.14 13.96
N VAL A 218 8.60 19.82 13.96
CA VAL A 218 9.58 18.88 14.52
C VAL A 218 10.77 18.72 13.58
N ALA A 219 10.54 18.67 12.26
CA ALA A 219 11.59 18.64 11.24
C ALA A 219 12.42 19.93 11.24
N GLU A 220 11.81 21.12 11.19
CA GLU A 220 12.52 22.41 11.24
C GLU A 220 13.44 22.50 12.47
N ARG A 221 12.96 22.02 13.62
CA ARG A 221 13.77 21.95 14.83
C ARG A 221 14.94 20.96 14.67
N LEU A 222 14.67 19.72 14.27
CA LEU A 222 15.70 18.68 14.14
C LEU A 222 16.81 19.11 13.15
N LEU A 223 16.42 19.66 11.99
CA LEU A 223 17.31 20.19 10.96
C LEU A 223 18.15 21.39 11.43
N SER A 224 17.86 22.00 12.58
CA SER A 224 18.71 23.02 13.21
C SER A 224 19.74 22.45 14.20
N GLU A 225 19.66 21.15 14.51
CA GLU A 225 20.46 20.46 15.53
C GLU A 225 21.41 19.39 14.95
N VAL A 226 21.35 19.08 13.63
CA VAL A 226 22.04 17.94 12.98
C VAL A 226 22.72 18.31 11.66
N ASP A 227 23.62 17.44 11.17
CA ASP A 227 24.37 17.60 9.91
C ASP A 227 23.77 16.80 8.73
N ALA A 228 22.97 15.78 9.03
CA ALA A 228 22.34 14.85 8.09
C ALA A 228 21.04 14.30 8.70
N LEU A 229 20.08 13.84 7.88
CA LEU A 229 18.81 13.28 8.35
C LEU A 229 18.56 11.89 7.75
N TYR A 230 18.21 10.93 8.61
CA TYR A 230 17.64 9.64 8.22
C TYR A 230 16.13 9.61 8.50
N ILE A 231 15.37 9.03 7.57
CA ILE A 231 13.92 8.80 7.70
C ILE A 231 13.63 7.33 7.36
N PRO A 232 13.11 6.50 8.29
CA PRO A 232 12.77 5.10 8.02
C PRO A 232 11.53 4.96 7.11
N THR A 233 11.07 3.73 6.81
CA THR A 233 9.79 3.52 6.10
C THR A 233 8.57 3.87 6.97
N ASP A 234 8.34 5.18 7.12
CA ASP A 234 7.29 5.78 7.95
C ASP A 234 6.22 6.42 7.07
N ASN A 235 4.95 6.06 7.29
CA ASN A 235 3.83 6.50 6.45
C ASN A 235 3.52 7.98 6.67
N THR A 236 3.64 8.44 7.91
CA THR A 236 3.36 9.82 8.30
C THR A 236 4.39 10.80 7.73
N LEU A 237 5.67 10.44 7.76
CA LEU A 237 6.73 11.23 7.14
C LEU A 237 6.67 11.13 5.61
N SER A 238 6.29 9.98 5.03
CA SER A 238 6.13 9.84 3.57
C SER A 238 4.98 10.70 3.02
N SER A 239 3.84 10.77 3.71
CA SER A 239 2.78 11.75 3.39
C SER A 239 3.17 13.22 3.60
N ALA A 240 4.36 13.51 4.14
CA ALA A 240 4.90 14.85 4.35
C ALA A 240 6.28 15.06 3.68
N ALA A 241 6.73 14.13 2.82
CA ALA A 241 8.10 14.08 2.30
C ALA A 241 8.53 15.41 1.65
N THR A 242 7.68 15.99 0.78
CA THR A 242 7.95 17.29 0.14
C THR A 242 8.17 18.43 1.14
N THR A 243 7.38 18.49 2.23
CA THR A 243 7.55 19.52 3.27
C THR A 243 8.86 19.34 4.04
N VAL A 244 9.29 18.09 4.28
CA VAL A 244 10.58 17.81 4.93
C VAL A 244 11.73 18.13 3.98
N GLY A 245 11.61 17.80 2.69
CA GLY A 245 12.59 18.12 1.65
C GLY A 245 12.78 19.63 1.44
N GLU A 246 11.70 20.42 1.41
CA GLU A 246 11.77 21.89 1.34
C GLU A 246 12.55 22.48 2.53
N LEU A 247 12.28 22.02 3.75
CA LEU A 247 13.02 22.43 4.95
C LEU A 247 14.49 21.99 4.91
N ALA A 248 14.77 20.79 4.41
CA ALA A 248 16.11 20.25 4.28
C ALA A 248 16.96 21.04 3.27
N ILE A 249 16.36 21.53 2.17
CA ILE A 249 17.00 22.48 1.26
C ILE A 249 17.30 23.82 1.98
N GLU A 250 16.35 24.37 2.73
CA GLU A 250 16.55 25.62 3.48
C GLU A 250 17.70 25.51 4.51
N HIS A 251 17.81 24.35 5.18
CA HIS A 251 18.85 24.08 6.16
C HIS A 251 20.16 23.51 5.57
N GLN A 252 20.18 23.17 4.27
CA GLN A 252 21.28 22.49 3.57
C GLN A 252 21.68 21.14 4.19
N ILE A 253 20.68 20.34 4.59
CA ILE A 253 20.84 19.02 5.20
C ILE A 253 20.44 17.94 4.19
N PRO A 254 21.30 16.94 3.90
CA PRO A 254 20.92 15.80 3.07
C PRO A 254 20.04 14.80 3.83
N ILE A 255 19.10 14.21 3.10
CA ILE A 255 18.19 13.17 3.59
C ILE A 255 18.50 11.84 2.90
N VAL A 256 18.72 10.78 3.67
CA VAL A 256 18.50 9.41 3.19
C VAL A 256 17.19 8.90 3.78
N ALA A 257 16.30 8.41 2.92
CA ALA A 257 14.99 7.91 3.29
C ALA A 257 14.86 6.41 3.03
N GLY A 258 13.92 5.74 3.71
CA GLY A 258 13.73 4.29 3.63
C GLY A 258 13.24 3.75 2.28
N SER A 259 12.80 4.60 1.35
CA SER A 259 12.24 4.18 0.05
C SER A 259 12.54 5.13 -1.10
N ILE A 260 12.52 4.59 -2.33
CA ILE A 260 12.74 5.35 -3.56
C ILE A 260 11.66 6.41 -3.75
N ASP A 261 10.39 6.03 -3.57
CA ASP A 261 9.24 6.93 -3.66
C ASP A 261 9.37 8.14 -2.71
N HIS A 262 9.77 7.92 -1.44
CA HIS A 262 10.01 9.01 -0.48
C HIS A 262 11.19 9.88 -0.92
N THR A 263 12.28 9.26 -1.40
CA THR A 263 13.45 10.00 -1.88
C THR A 263 13.14 10.85 -3.12
N ALA A 264 12.27 10.39 -4.01
CA ALA A 264 11.79 11.19 -5.14
C ALA A 264 10.96 12.40 -4.70
N ASP A 265 10.11 12.25 -3.67
CA ASP A 265 9.22 13.31 -3.19
C ASP A 265 9.88 14.35 -2.28
N GLY A 266 11.03 14.04 -1.66
CA GLY A 266 11.73 14.97 -0.77
C GLY A 266 13.09 14.53 -0.18
N GLY A 267 13.66 13.41 -0.60
CA GLY A 267 14.98 12.95 -0.14
C GLY A 267 16.12 13.24 -1.13
N LEU A 268 17.38 13.02 -0.72
CA LEU A 268 18.55 13.11 -1.60
C LEU A 268 18.87 11.78 -2.27
N ALA A 269 19.00 10.72 -1.48
CA ALA A 269 19.37 9.39 -1.97
C ALA A 269 18.76 8.27 -1.12
N THR A 270 18.76 7.05 -1.64
CA THR A 270 18.49 5.84 -0.86
C THR A 270 19.09 4.63 -1.56
N TYR A 271 19.41 3.59 -0.80
CA TYR A 271 19.49 2.23 -1.31
C TYR A 271 18.26 1.50 -0.83
N GLY A 272 17.32 1.21 -1.74
CA GLY A 272 15.95 0.91 -1.32
C GLY A 272 15.09 0.25 -2.38
N ILE A 273 13.81 0.12 -2.03
CA ILE A 273 12.80 -0.63 -2.78
C ILE A 273 12.00 0.31 -3.69
N ASP A 274 11.75 -0.14 -4.92
CA ASP A 274 10.64 0.35 -5.76
C ASP A 274 9.35 -0.35 -5.34
N TYR A 275 8.41 0.42 -4.77
CA TYR A 275 7.15 -0.14 -4.29
C TYR A 275 6.25 -0.61 -5.43
N TYR A 276 6.40 -0.09 -6.65
CA TYR A 276 5.64 -0.58 -7.80
C TYR A 276 6.06 -2.02 -8.14
N SER A 277 7.36 -2.33 -8.14
CA SER A 277 7.87 -3.70 -8.31
C SER A 277 7.47 -4.63 -7.16
N LEU A 278 7.50 -4.16 -5.90
CA LEU A 278 7.02 -4.93 -4.73
C LEU A 278 5.50 -5.22 -4.82
N GLY A 279 4.73 -4.27 -5.34
CA GLY A 279 3.32 -4.43 -5.65
C GLY A 279 3.06 -5.53 -6.68
N GLN A 280 3.83 -5.54 -7.77
CA GLN A 280 3.75 -6.61 -8.78
C GLN A 280 4.08 -7.99 -8.19
N GLN A 281 5.14 -8.09 -7.38
CA GLN A 281 5.52 -9.31 -6.69
C GLN A 281 4.36 -9.85 -5.82
N THR A 282 3.71 -8.96 -5.07
CA THR A 282 2.49 -9.29 -4.30
C THR A 282 1.32 -9.70 -5.20
N GLY A 283 1.19 -9.10 -6.39
CA GLY A 283 0.19 -9.48 -7.40
C GLY A 283 0.37 -10.91 -7.90
N LYS A 284 1.61 -11.39 -8.07
CA LYS A 284 1.92 -12.80 -8.39
C LYS A 284 1.42 -13.74 -7.28
N MET A 285 1.63 -13.39 -6.02
CA MET A 285 1.11 -14.16 -4.87
C MET A 285 -0.42 -14.20 -4.86
N ALA A 286 -1.10 -13.10 -5.23
CA ALA A 286 -2.55 -13.10 -5.42
C ALA A 286 -2.99 -14.07 -6.52
N ILE A 287 -2.30 -14.07 -7.66
CA ILE A 287 -2.60 -15.00 -8.77
C ILE A 287 -2.44 -16.46 -8.31
N ASP A 288 -1.46 -16.79 -7.47
CA ASP A 288 -1.32 -18.15 -6.92
C ASP A 288 -2.46 -18.55 -5.97
N ILE A 289 -3.03 -17.61 -5.21
CA ILE A 289 -4.22 -17.84 -4.38
C ILE A 289 -5.47 -17.97 -5.26
N LEU A 290 -5.72 -17.00 -6.14
CA LEU A 290 -6.96 -16.88 -6.93
C LEU A 290 -7.06 -17.93 -8.04
N LYS A 291 -5.95 -18.26 -8.72
CA LYS A 291 -5.90 -19.11 -9.93
C LYS A 291 -5.46 -20.54 -9.65
N ASN A 292 -4.50 -20.70 -8.74
CA ASN A 292 -3.86 -21.99 -8.45
C ASN A 292 -4.41 -22.63 -7.16
N GLU A 293 -5.37 -21.98 -6.48
CA GLU A 293 -5.99 -22.42 -5.22
C GLU A 293 -4.96 -22.67 -4.09
N THR A 294 -3.84 -21.95 -4.14
CA THR A 294 -2.75 -22.09 -3.15
C THR A 294 -3.17 -21.44 -1.83
N LEU A 295 -2.99 -22.16 -0.72
CA LEU A 295 -3.32 -21.62 0.60
C LEU A 295 -2.25 -20.61 1.05
N PRO A 296 -2.62 -19.46 1.66
CA PRO A 296 -1.64 -18.47 2.15
C PRO A 296 -0.56 -19.06 3.06
N MET A 297 -0.90 -20.05 3.89
CA MET A 297 0.04 -20.76 4.76
C MET A 297 1.15 -21.55 4.03
N ASP A 298 0.94 -21.88 2.75
CA ASP A 298 1.89 -22.63 1.90
C ASP A 298 2.76 -21.70 1.03
N ILE A 299 2.48 -20.38 1.05
CA ILE A 299 3.24 -19.35 0.32
C ILE A 299 4.15 -18.62 1.32
N PRO A 300 5.48 -18.78 1.25
CA PRO A 300 6.41 -18.01 2.09
C PRO A 300 6.23 -16.49 1.91
N VAL A 301 6.57 -15.73 2.93
CA VAL A 301 6.70 -14.28 2.83
C VAL A 301 7.97 -13.97 2.05
N GLU A 302 7.86 -13.04 1.10
CA GLU A 302 8.99 -12.63 0.26
C GLU A 302 9.47 -11.23 0.67
N THR A 303 10.73 -10.90 0.39
CA THR A 303 11.25 -9.52 0.40
C THR A 303 11.35 -9.02 -1.04
N ALA A 304 11.59 -7.72 -1.24
CA ALA A 304 11.90 -7.18 -2.57
C ALA A 304 13.04 -7.99 -3.25
N GLU A 305 12.82 -8.41 -4.50
CA GLU A 305 13.82 -9.15 -5.29
C GLU A 305 15.02 -8.27 -5.71
N GLU A 306 14.77 -6.96 -5.90
CA GLU A 306 15.76 -5.98 -6.36
C GLU A 306 15.78 -4.76 -5.44
N LEU A 307 16.98 -4.26 -5.15
CA LEU A 307 17.25 -3.01 -4.44
C LEU A 307 18.18 -2.17 -5.30
N GLU A 308 17.84 -0.89 -5.49
CA GLU A 308 18.66 0.02 -6.29
C GLU A 308 19.07 1.28 -5.52
N LEU A 309 20.23 1.83 -5.92
CA LEU A 309 20.66 3.14 -5.48
C LEU A 309 19.91 4.19 -6.29
N PHE A 310 18.93 4.83 -5.67
CA PHE A 310 18.23 5.98 -6.25
C PHE A 310 18.87 7.28 -5.75
N VAL A 311 19.10 8.22 -6.68
CA VAL A 311 19.64 9.55 -6.40
C VAL A 311 18.73 10.59 -7.03
N ASN A 312 18.20 11.49 -6.20
CA ASN A 312 17.41 12.62 -6.64
C ASN A 312 18.35 13.74 -7.13
N GLU A 313 18.57 13.82 -8.45
CA GLU A 313 19.48 14.81 -9.05
C GLU A 313 19.05 16.27 -8.77
N GLU A 314 17.75 16.55 -8.64
CA GLU A 314 17.23 17.91 -8.34
C GLU A 314 17.49 18.30 -6.88
N MET A 315 17.34 17.35 -5.94
CA MET A 315 17.75 17.55 -4.55
C MET A 315 19.27 17.71 -4.43
N ALA A 316 20.05 16.91 -5.18
CA ALA A 316 21.51 17.02 -5.21
C ALA A 316 21.97 18.39 -5.69
N GLU A 317 21.40 18.93 -6.78
CA GLU A 317 21.68 20.29 -7.24
C GLU A 317 21.28 21.35 -6.20
N SER A 318 20.12 21.19 -5.55
CA SER A 318 19.61 22.11 -4.52
C SER A 318 20.44 22.14 -3.24
N LEU A 319 21.12 21.02 -2.91
CA LEU A 319 22.06 20.89 -1.79
C LEU A 319 23.52 21.17 -2.19
N GLY A 320 23.81 21.42 -3.47
CA GLY A 320 25.17 21.65 -3.98
C GLY A 320 26.07 20.40 -3.98
N ILE A 321 25.48 19.21 -4.00
CA ILE A 321 26.15 17.90 -4.00
C ILE A 321 26.24 17.38 -5.45
N ASP A 322 27.39 16.82 -5.86
CA ASP A 322 27.49 16.16 -7.16
C ASP A 322 26.82 14.77 -7.08
N PRO A 323 25.72 14.49 -7.79
CA PRO A 323 25.05 13.18 -7.70
C PRO A 323 25.98 12.02 -8.06
N LYS A 324 27.08 12.25 -8.80
CA LYS A 324 28.06 11.21 -9.16
C LYS A 324 28.98 10.78 -8.01
N THR A 325 29.04 11.55 -6.91
CA THR A 325 29.78 11.12 -5.71
C THR A 325 28.95 10.26 -4.78
N ILE A 326 27.64 10.15 -5.03
CA ILE A 326 26.73 9.30 -4.26
C ILE A 326 26.79 7.88 -4.84
N GLN A 327 27.36 6.96 -4.08
CA GLN A 327 27.63 5.57 -4.48
C GLN A 327 27.49 4.64 -3.26
N ILE A 328 27.12 3.38 -3.50
CA ILE A 328 27.23 2.29 -2.53
C ILE A 328 28.61 1.66 -2.71
N GLU A 329 29.31 1.31 -1.62
CA GLU A 329 30.58 0.58 -1.68
C GLU A 329 30.32 -0.91 -1.99
N GLU A 330 31.11 -1.50 -2.91
CA GLU A 330 31.07 -2.93 -3.30
C GLU A 330 31.91 -3.84 -2.39
#